data_AF-L7EQZ2-F1
#
_entry.id   AF-L7EQZ2-F1
#
_cell.length_a   1.000
_cell.length_b   1.000
_cell.length_c   1.000
_cell.angle_alpha   90.00
_cell.angle_beta   90.00
_cell.angle_gamma   90.00
#
_symmetry.space_group_name_H-M   'P 1'
#
loop_
_entity.id
_entity.type
_entity.pdbx_description
1 polymer ?
#
loop_
_entity_poly.entity_id
_entity_poly.type
_entity_poly.pdbx_seq_one_letter_code
_entity_poly.pdbx_strand_id
1 'polypeptide(L)'
;MPAHPESEQLAAILRALKNRSGLSYEALAKRTDIAGSTLHRYCKGTSVPQDYGSVHRLGTVCGASPDELRSLHRLWALADTARLKENGESSAEASGETGGEVSGETADSATDPVVEVPATPASAPVRRSRYSVVAAAVAAVVTLGISAWVLSTEEASSASHDDRVLFSAGCRSVVAMGEHDTCVHEVQQLLHDRGADIGVDSDFGPQTLRRVTAFQVFAGLPPNGIVDDATKKALYSSPKVRMNVWSPEKVRQRIRTVFKEAPAKAVAIADCQSFLDPLHILPNTNGTRNWGVFQISDARLRELGGTPRQALDPAWNITAAKRLWDKDRDFHDWPNCERAADATPSPTRTP
;
A
#
# COMPACT_ATOMS: atom_id res chain seq x y z
N MET A 1 19.12 -21.28 -23.65
CA MET A 1 17.79 -21.05 -23.03
C MET A 1 17.89 -19.71 -22.31
N PRO A 2 16.95 -18.76 -22.48
CA PRO A 2 17.04 -17.49 -21.77
C PRO A 2 16.96 -17.72 -20.26
N ALA A 3 17.75 -16.96 -19.50
CA ALA A 3 17.99 -17.21 -18.07
C ALA A 3 16.72 -17.17 -17.21
N HIS A 4 15.67 -16.43 -17.62
CA HIS A 4 14.34 -16.45 -16.98
C HIS A 4 13.23 -16.22 -18.01
N PRO A 5 12.44 -17.25 -18.39
CA PRO A 5 11.36 -17.08 -19.36
C PRO A 5 10.27 -16.11 -18.87
N GLU A 6 10.08 -15.98 -17.55
CA GLU A 6 9.07 -15.12 -16.94
C GLU A 6 9.42 -13.63 -17.01
N SER A 7 10.71 -13.27 -16.88
CA SER A 7 11.15 -11.87 -17.00
C SER A 7 11.01 -11.35 -18.43
N GLU A 8 11.29 -12.19 -19.44
CA GLU A 8 11.07 -11.83 -20.84
C GLU A 8 9.57 -11.74 -21.17
N GLN A 9 8.74 -12.62 -20.62
CA GLN A 9 7.28 -12.54 -20.77
C GLN A 9 6.72 -11.25 -20.15
N LEU A 10 7.18 -10.87 -18.95
CA LEU A 10 6.83 -9.59 -18.32
C LEU A 10 7.25 -8.42 -19.24
N ALA A 11 8.48 -8.42 -19.72
CA ALA A 11 9.00 -7.39 -20.60
C ALA A 11 8.21 -7.31 -21.92
N ALA A 12 7.84 -8.44 -22.51
CA ALA A 12 7.06 -8.50 -23.73
C ALA A 12 5.68 -7.85 -23.59
N ILE A 13 4.97 -8.10 -22.48
CA ILE A 13 3.67 -7.45 -22.22
C ILE A 13 3.85 -5.95 -21.99
N LEU A 14 4.83 -5.53 -21.18
CA LEU A 14 5.10 -4.10 -20.97
C LEU A 14 5.44 -3.38 -22.27
N ARG A 15 6.22 -4.01 -23.15
CA ARG A 15 6.59 -3.51 -24.47
C ARG A 15 5.37 -3.40 -25.39
N ALA A 16 4.48 -4.40 -25.38
CA ALA A 16 3.23 -4.39 -26.16
C ALA A 16 2.29 -3.27 -25.69
N LEU A 17 2.11 -3.10 -24.38
CA LEU A 17 1.31 -2.02 -23.78
C LEU A 17 1.87 -0.64 -24.14
N LYS A 18 3.19 -0.47 -24.01
CA LYS A 18 3.88 0.77 -24.40
C LYS A 18 3.64 1.09 -25.87
N ASN A 19 3.78 0.10 -26.76
CA ASN A 19 3.59 0.30 -28.20
C ASN A 19 2.14 0.68 -28.54
N ARG A 20 1.17 0.01 -27.90
CA ARG A 20 -0.26 0.33 -28.06
C ARG A 20 -0.63 1.72 -27.58
N SER A 21 0.02 2.20 -26.51
CA SER A 21 -0.24 3.52 -25.95
C SER A 21 0.20 4.70 -26.84
N GLY A 22 1.12 4.46 -27.78
CA GLY A 22 1.74 5.51 -28.60
C GLY A 22 2.68 6.47 -27.85
N LEU A 23 2.91 6.26 -26.56
CA LEU A 23 3.72 7.16 -25.72
C LEU A 23 5.23 6.92 -25.94
N SER A 24 6.01 8.00 -25.89
CA SER A 24 7.48 7.92 -25.81
C SER A 24 7.91 7.55 -24.39
N TYR A 25 9.15 7.04 -24.23
CA TYR A 25 9.69 6.78 -22.89
C TYR A 25 9.82 8.04 -22.04
N GLU A 26 10.03 9.20 -22.66
CA GLU A 26 10.04 10.50 -21.97
C GLU A 26 8.64 10.88 -21.46
N ALA A 27 7.61 10.68 -22.27
CA ALA A 27 6.23 10.92 -21.88
C ALA A 27 5.76 9.97 -20.77
N LEU A 28 6.19 8.70 -20.82
CA LEU A 28 5.94 7.74 -19.75
C LEU A 28 6.64 8.14 -18.46
N ALA A 29 7.91 8.55 -18.53
CA ALA A 29 8.68 8.94 -17.35
C ALA A 29 8.01 10.07 -16.55
N LYS A 30 7.50 11.08 -17.25
CA LYS A 30 6.76 12.21 -16.64
C LYS A 30 5.45 11.77 -15.95
N ARG A 31 4.86 10.65 -16.36
CA ARG A 31 3.54 10.18 -15.89
C ARG A 31 3.63 9.05 -14.86
N THR A 32 4.74 8.32 -14.80
CA THR A 32 4.94 7.19 -13.89
C THR A 32 5.92 7.48 -12.75
N ASP A 33 6.63 8.62 -12.82
CA ASP A 33 7.74 8.98 -11.93
C ASP A 33 8.90 7.97 -11.96
N ILE A 34 9.16 7.42 -13.15
CA ILE A 34 10.24 6.44 -13.39
C ILE A 34 11.13 6.98 -14.51
N ALA A 35 12.45 7.01 -14.31
CA ALA A 35 13.38 7.47 -15.34
C ALA A 35 13.18 6.71 -16.67
N GLY A 36 13.23 7.44 -17.80
CA GLY A 36 13.00 6.88 -19.13
C GLY A 36 13.96 5.74 -19.49
N SER A 37 15.22 5.81 -19.01
CA SER A 37 16.21 4.75 -19.15
C SER A 37 15.83 3.48 -18.37
N THR A 38 15.25 3.62 -17.18
CA THR A 38 14.72 2.50 -16.37
C THR A 38 13.52 1.85 -17.06
N LEU A 39 12.59 2.64 -17.57
CA LEU A 39 11.45 2.14 -18.35
C LEU A 39 11.90 1.38 -19.60
N HIS A 40 12.92 1.88 -20.28
CA HIS A 40 13.50 1.20 -21.43
C HIS A 40 14.10 -0.17 -21.04
N ARG A 41 14.79 -0.27 -19.90
CA ARG A 41 15.31 -1.55 -19.37
C ARG A 41 14.20 -2.53 -19.03
N TYR A 42 13.11 -2.07 -18.40
CA TYR A 42 11.95 -2.90 -18.09
C TYR A 42 11.30 -3.46 -19.36
N CYS A 43 11.04 -2.62 -20.35
CA CYS A 43 10.50 -3.07 -21.63
C CYS A 43 11.48 -3.95 -22.41
N LYS A 44 12.79 -3.77 -22.27
CA LYS A 44 13.81 -4.62 -22.92
C LYS A 44 14.03 -5.96 -22.19
N GLY A 45 13.56 -6.11 -20.96
CA GLY A 45 13.76 -7.31 -20.14
C GLY A 45 15.14 -7.42 -19.49
N THR A 46 15.93 -6.34 -19.50
CA THR A 46 17.26 -6.32 -18.86
C THR A 46 17.22 -5.93 -17.38
N SER A 47 16.02 -5.69 -16.84
CA SER A 47 15.79 -5.43 -15.42
C SER A 47 14.34 -5.75 -15.08
N VAL A 48 14.12 -6.38 -13.94
CA VAL A 48 12.79 -6.55 -13.35
C VAL A 48 12.54 -5.41 -12.35
N PRO A 49 11.36 -4.77 -12.33
CA PRO A 49 11.01 -3.77 -11.32
C PRO A 49 11.03 -4.36 -9.91
N GLN A 50 11.51 -3.60 -8.93
CA GLN A 50 11.59 -4.05 -7.52
C GLN A 50 10.23 -4.10 -6.83
N ASP A 51 9.27 -3.31 -7.30
CA ASP A 51 7.92 -3.22 -6.74
C ASP A 51 6.86 -3.36 -7.85
N TYR A 52 5.72 -3.97 -7.50
CA TYR A 52 4.59 -4.07 -8.42
C TYR A 52 3.98 -2.71 -8.74
N GLY A 53 4.09 -1.72 -7.85
CA GLY A 53 3.58 -0.37 -8.08
C GLY A 53 4.14 0.26 -9.37
N SER A 54 5.43 0.07 -9.65
CA SER A 54 6.08 0.49 -10.88
C SER A 54 5.48 -0.18 -12.14
N VAL A 55 5.19 -1.48 -12.06
CA VAL A 55 4.55 -2.26 -13.13
C VAL A 55 3.10 -1.79 -13.35
N HIS A 56 2.36 -1.61 -12.26
CA HIS A 56 0.97 -1.16 -12.28
C HIS A 56 0.84 0.24 -12.88
N ARG A 57 1.65 1.22 -12.41
CA ARG A 57 1.65 2.59 -12.97
C ARG A 57 1.93 2.61 -14.47
N LEU A 58 2.93 1.87 -14.92
CA LEU A 58 3.26 1.75 -16.35
C LEU A 58 2.09 1.12 -17.13
N GLY A 59 1.51 0.02 -16.63
CA GLY A 59 0.35 -0.62 -17.24
C GLY A 59 -0.85 0.32 -17.36
N THR A 60 -1.21 1.00 -16.26
CA THR A 60 -2.35 1.92 -16.23
C THR A 60 -2.15 3.12 -17.17
N VAL A 61 -0.96 3.74 -17.18
CA VAL A 61 -0.66 4.87 -18.09
C VAL A 61 -0.74 4.45 -19.56
N CYS A 62 -0.39 3.20 -19.86
CA CYS A 62 -0.49 2.60 -21.19
C CYS A 62 -1.89 2.09 -21.56
N GLY A 63 -2.89 2.25 -20.68
CA GLY A 63 -4.25 1.78 -20.92
C GLY A 63 -4.39 0.26 -20.86
N ALA A 64 -3.70 -0.39 -19.94
CA ALA A 64 -3.90 -1.81 -19.65
C ALA A 64 -5.32 -2.07 -19.11
N SER A 65 -5.96 -3.12 -19.60
CA SER A 65 -7.21 -3.63 -19.06
C SER A 65 -6.99 -4.25 -17.67
N PRO A 66 -8.05 -4.45 -16.87
CA PRO A 66 -7.95 -5.16 -15.60
C PRO A 66 -7.35 -6.58 -15.73
N ASP A 67 -7.62 -7.29 -16.83
CA ASP A 67 -7.04 -8.62 -17.12
C ASP A 67 -5.53 -8.55 -17.41
N GLU A 68 -5.11 -7.52 -18.15
CA GLU A 68 -3.70 -7.28 -18.45
C GLU A 68 -2.92 -6.88 -17.19
N LEU A 69 -3.51 -6.06 -16.31
CA LEU A 69 -2.90 -5.70 -15.03
C LEU A 69 -2.73 -6.92 -14.11
N ARG A 70 -3.70 -7.84 -14.09
CA ARG A 70 -3.57 -9.13 -13.37
C ARG A 70 -2.48 -10.01 -13.95
N SER A 71 -2.41 -10.10 -15.29
CA SER A 71 -1.36 -10.86 -15.98
C SER A 71 0.03 -10.30 -15.67
N LEU A 72 0.17 -8.97 -15.68
CA LEU A 72 1.38 -8.29 -15.26
C LEU A 72 1.76 -8.57 -13.81
N HIS A 73 0.79 -8.59 -12.88
CA HIS A 73 1.04 -8.91 -11.47
C HIS A 73 1.60 -10.33 -11.31
N ARG A 74 0.97 -11.30 -11.96
CA ARG A 74 1.41 -12.71 -11.92
C ARG A 74 2.84 -12.86 -12.46
N LEU A 75 3.12 -12.27 -13.62
CA LEU A 75 4.44 -12.37 -14.25
C LEU A 75 5.51 -11.62 -13.46
N TRP A 76 5.19 -10.46 -12.90
CA TRP A 76 6.09 -9.74 -12.02
C TRP A 76 6.43 -10.55 -10.77
N ALA A 77 5.43 -11.16 -10.10
CA ALA A 77 5.68 -11.98 -8.92
C ALA A 77 6.62 -13.15 -9.22
N LEU A 78 6.43 -13.85 -10.35
CA LEU A 78 7.32 -14.93 -10.77
C LEU A 78 8.74 -14.42 -11.07
N ALA A 79 8.86 -13.34 -11.85
CA ALA A 79 10.15 -12.74 -12.19
C ALA A 79 10.89 -12.20 -10.95
N ASP A 80 10.16 -11.68 -9.97
CA ASP A 80 10.72 -11.17 -8.71
C ASP A 80 11.25 -12.31 -7.83
N THR A 81 10.52 -13.43 -7.73
CA THR A 81 11.02 -14.61 -7.00
C THR A 81 12.31 -15.18 -7.61
N ALA A 82 12.42 -15.19 -8.95
CA ALA A 82 13.63 -15.64 -9.63
C ALA A 82 14.82 -14.71 -9.36
N ARG A 83 14.60 -13.40 -9.46
CA ARG A 83 15.59 -12.37 -9.13
C ARG A 83 16.08 -12.46 -7.68
N LEU A 84 15.18 -12.72 -6.73
CA LEU A 84 15.55 -12.87 -5.30
C LEU A 84 16.41 -14.12 -5.06
N LYS A 85 16.17 -15.22 -5.80
CA LYS A 85 17.00 -16.42 -5.73
C LYS A 85 18.43 -16.14 -6.23
N GLU A 86 18.57 -15.47 -7.38
CA GLU A 86 19.89 -15.12 -7.93
C GLU A 86 20.68 -14.18 -7.01
N ASN A 87 20.01 -13.18 -6.40
CA ASN A 87 20.65 -12.29 -5.44
C ASN A 87 21.06 -13.02 -4.15
N GLY A 88 20.29 -14.03 -3.74
CA GLY A 88 20.60 -14.88 -2.57
C GLY A 88 21.73 -15.87 -2.84
N GLU A 89 21.77 -16.48 -4.02
CA GLU A 89 22.84 -17.40 -4.46
C GLU A 89 24.17 -16.65 -4.68
N SER A 90 24.12 -15.46 -5.28
CA SER A 90 25.30 -14.59 -5.43
C SER A 90 25.85 -14.09 -4.08
N SER A 91 25.03 -13.99 -3.03
CA SER A 91 25.46 -13.63 -1.67
C SER A 91 26.00 -14.84 -0.88
N ALA A 92 25.52 -16.05 -1.19
CA ALA A 92 25.99 -17.30 -0.58
C ALA A 92 27.35 -17.76 -1.14
N GLU A 93 27.60 -17.58 -2.45
CA GLU A 93 28.90 -17.87 -3.07
C GLU A 93 30.01 -16.89 -2.63
N ALA A 94 29.67 -15.66 -2.28
CA ALA A 94 30.63 -14.69 -1.74
C ALA A 94 31.03 -14.93 -0.27
N SER A 95 30.32 -15.83 0.43
CA SER A 95 30.54 -16.11 1.87
C SER A 95 31.16 -17.49 2.14
N GLY A 96 31.58 -18.19 1.07
CA GLY A 96 31.99 -19.59 1.11
C GLY A 96 33.48 -19.86 0.94
N GLU A 97 34.39 -19.05 1.51
CA GLU A 97 35.80 -19.46 1.67
C GLU A 97 36.51 -18.63 2.74
N THR A 98 36.45 -19.06 4.01
CA THR A 98 37.57 -19.20 4.97
C THR A 98 37.04 -19.29 6.41
N GLY A 99 37.19 -20.48 7.01
CA GLY A 99 37.06 -20.70 8.45
C GLY A 99 38.42 -20.99 9.08
N GLY A 100 38.67 -20.34 10.23
CA GLY A 100 39.71 -20.64 11.23
C GLY A 100 41.12 -20.15 10.87
N GLU A 101 41.95 -19.55 11.75
CA GLU A 101 41.95 -19.53 13.21
C GLU A 101 43.00 -18.50 13.75
N VAL A 102 42.63 -17.75 14.79
CA VAL A 102 43.36 -17.27 16.00
C VAL A 102 44.82 -16.72 15.96
N SER A 103 44.95 -15.60 16.69
CA SER A 103 46.07 -15.10 17.53
C SER A 103 47.14 -14.14 16.98
N GLY A 104 47.37 -13.09 17.77
CA GLY A 104 48.73 -12.62 18.08
C GLY A 104 49.08 -11.17 17.71
N GLU A 105 48.83 -10.25 18.64
CA GLU A 105 49.77 -9.26 19.21
C GLU A 105 50.71 -8.38 18.32
N THR A 106 50.89 -7.15 18.83
CA THR A 106 52.02 -6.18 18.70
C THR A 106 52.10 -5.19 17.53
N ALA A 107 51.77 -3.93 17.87
CA ALA A 107 52.65 -2.74 17.89
C ALA A 107 53.71 -2.45 16.80
N ASP A 108 53.54 -1.23 16.25
CA ASP A 108 54.55 -0.18 16.03
C ASP A 108 55.29 -0.03 14.67
N SER A 109 55.48 1.27 14.37
CA SER A 109 56.45 1.95 13.50
C SER A 109 56.16 2.13 12.00
N ALA A 110 55.74 3.37 11.71
CA ALA A 110 56.39 4.39 10.86
C ALA A 110 56.81 4.02 9.42
N THR A 111 56.45 4.86 8.43
CA THR A 111 57.31 5.96 7.95
C THR A 111 56.54 6.83 6.92
N ASP A 112 56.70 8.14 7.06
CA ASP A 112 56.28 9.25 6.20
C ASP A 112 57.09 9.27 4.87
N PRO A 113 56.72 10.07 3.85
CA PRO A 113 57.36 11.40 3.79
C PRO A 113 56.44 12.54 3.31
N VAL A 114 56.36 13.58 4.14
CA VAL A 114 56.85 14.97 3.93
C VAL A 114 56.86 15.52 2.49
N VAL A 115 56.25 16.70 2.31
CA VAL A 115 56.83 17.98 1.79
C VAL A 115 55.64 18.97 1.68
N GLU A 116 55.42 19.87 2.65
CA GLU A 116 56.01 21.21 2.84
C GLU A 116 55.12 22.34 2.24
N VAL A 117 54.45 23.05 3.15
CA VAL A 117 53.85 24.38 2.94
C VAL A 117 54.90 25.43 3.33
N PRO A 118 54.87 26.62 2.71
CA PRO A 118 55.09 27.80 3.53
C PRO A 118 54.03 28.89 3.32
N ALA A 119 53.63 29.46 4.44
CA ALA A 119 52.84 30.67 4.54
C ALA A 119 53.76 31.91 4.56
N THR A 120 53.31 32.94 3.82
CA THR A 120 53.38 34.42 4.00
C THR A 120 54.59 35.08 4.69
N PRO A 121 54.93 36.32 4.26
CA PRO A 121 54.77 37.42 5.24
C PRO A 121 54.40 38.83 4.69
N ALA A 122 53.93 39.66 5.63
CA ALA A 122 54.21 41.10 5.84
C ALA A 122 53.48 42.24 5.05
N SER A 123 52.44 42.79 5.72
CA SER A 123 52.18 44.20 6.15
C SER A 123 52.77 45.47 5.49
N ALA A 124 51.84 46.45 5.31
CA ALA A 124 51.90 47.94 5.46
C ALA A 124 52.39 48.82 4.27
N PRO A 125 51.95 50.11 4.10
CA PRO A 125 51.40 51.04 5.11
C PRO A 125 50.15 51.90 4.72
N VAL A 126 49.73 52.68 5.73
CA VAL A 126 48.64 53.67 5.83
C VAL A 126 48.88 54.94 5.02
N ARG A 127 47.81 55.57 4.48
CA ARG A 127 47.75 57.04 4.38
C ARG A 127 46.35 57.59 4.68
N ARG A 128 46.29 58.39 5.76
CA ARG A 128 45.17 59.23 6.18
C ARG A 128 45.10 60.48 5.30
N SER A 129 43.89 60.98 5.04
CA SER A 129 43.65 62.43 5.08
C SER A 129 42.26 62.72 5.60
N ARG A 130 42.21 63.60 6.59
CA ARG A 130 41.04 64.15 7.26
C ARG A 130 40.68 65.45 6.55
N TYR A 131 39.41 65.69 6.29
CA TYR A 131 38.84 67.04 6.34
C TYR A 131 37.50 66.95 7.08
N SER A 132 37.38 67.83 8.06
CA SER A 132 36.35 67.88 9.08
C SER A 132 35.34 68.99 8.74
N VAL A 133 34.04 68.73 8.97
CA VAL A 133 33.02 69.63 9.58
C VAL A 133 32.60 70.82 8.69
N VAL A 134 31.33 71.18 8.38
CA VAL A 134 29.97 71.26 8.98
C VAL A 134 29.00 71.24 7.75
N ALA A 135 27.74 70.79 7.71
CA ALA A 135 26.58 71.31 8.41
C ALA A 135 25.28 70.54 8.04
N ALA A 136 24.45 70.35 9.08
CA ALA A 136 23.00 70.50 9.13
C ALA A 136 22.06 69.63 8.26
N ALA A 137 21.42 68.68 8.95
CA ALA A 137 19.96 68.58 9.11
C ALA A 137 19.07 68.37 7.86
N VAL A 138 18.70 67.11 7.61
CA VAL A 138 17.28 66.74 7.47
C VAL A 138 17.04 65.49 8.32
N ALA A 139 16.32 65.70 9.41
CA ALA A 139 15.87 64.68 10.32
C ALA A 139 14.62 63.97 9.78
N ALA A 140 14.48 62.71 10.19
CA ALA A 140 13.21 62.02 10.43
C ALA A 140 12.33 61.63 9.23
N VAL A 141 12.74 60.60 8.46
CA VAL A 141 11.79 59.62 7.87
C VAL A 141 12.34 58.17 7.83
N VAL A 142 13.65 57.93 7.85
CA VAL A 142 14.17 56.57 7.51
C VAL A 142 14.36 55.62 8.71
N THR A 143 14.23 56.06 9.97
CA THR A 143 14.33 55.17 11.15
C THR A 143 13.00 54.52 11.58
N LEU A 144 11.89 54.81 10.90
CA LEU A 144 10.62 54.05 11.02
C LEU A 144 10.45 53.00 9.92
N GLY A 145 11.36 52.94 8.95
CA GLY A 145 11.32 51.97 7.85
C GLY A 145 12.13 50.69 8.09
N ILE A 146 13.00 50.65 9.11
CA ILE A 146 13.84 49.47 9.41
C ILE A 146 13.39 48.77 10.70
N SER A 147 12.76 49.49 11.63
CA SER A 147 12.13 48.89 12.83
C SER A 147 10.79 48.21 12.53
N ALA A 148 10.15 48.51 11.39
CA ALA A 148 8.96 47.79 10.93
C ALA A 148 9.26 46.56 10.05
N TRP A 149 10.51 46.36 9.61
CA TRP A 149 10.92 45.14 8.88
C TRP A 149 11.52 44.05 9.78
N VAL A 150 11.88 44.39 11.03
CA VAL A 150 12.46 43.43 11.99
C VAL A 150 11.43 42.91 13.02
N LEU A 151 10.21 43.46 13.04
CA LEU A 151 9.12 42.99 13.91
C LEU A 151 7.98 42.30 13.14
N SER A 152 8.20 41.95 11.87
CA SER A 152 7.19 41.26 11.03
C SER A 152 7.63 39.90 10.49
N THR A 153 8.71 39.30 11.02
CA THR A 153 9.15 37.96 10.61
C THR A 153 8.84 36.85 11.62
N GLU A 154 8.08 37.12 12.68
CA GLU A 154 7.65 36.08 13.64
C GLU A 154 6.22 35.56 13.40
N GLU A 155 5.48 36.13 12.44
CA GLU A 155 4.14 35.64 12.03
C GLU A 155 4.13 34.99 10.63
N ALA A 156 5.21 34.29 10.27
CA ALA A 156 5.28 33.56 9.00
C ALA A 156 5.87 32.15 9.15
N SER A 157 5.26 31.34 10.01
CA SER A 157 4.99 29.91 9.72
C SER A 157 4.19 29.26 10.86
N SER A 158 2.98 29.76 11.12
CA SER A 158 1.90 28.81 11.33
C SER A 158 1.50 28.26 9.96
N ALA A 159 2.39 27.48 9.34
CA ALA A 159 1.95 26.56 8.32
C ALA A 159 0.92 25.69 9.03
N SER A 160 -0.37 25.90 8.73
CA SER A 160 -1.39 24.88 8.91
C SER A 160 -0.75 23.62 8.37
N HIS A 161 -0.25 22.75 9.25
CA HIS A 161 0.20 21.45 8.83
C HIS A 161 -1.06 20.86 8.21
N ASP A 162 -1.00 20.60 6.91
CA ASP A 162 -2.03 19.78 6.31
C ASP A 162 -1.86 18.42 7.01
N ASP A 163 -2.64 18.20 8.08
CA ASP A 163 -2.58 17.02 8.95
C ASP A 163 -2.88 15.73 8.17
N ARG A 164 -3.14 15.84 6.86
CA ARG A 164 -3.34 14.71 5.96
C ARG A 164 -2.02 14.04 5.60
N VAL A 165 -1.51 13.24 6.53
CA VAL A 165 -0.29 12.43 6.39
C VAL A 165 -0.19 11.72 5.04
N LEU A 166 -1.27 11.15 4.48
CA LEU A 166 -1.21 10.41 3.20
C LEU A 166 -0.87 11.28 1.97
N PHE A 167 -0.95 12.62 2.09
CA PHE A 167 -0.54 13.58 1.06
C PHE A 167 0.80 14.26 1.36
N SER A 168 1.45 13.91 2.47
CA SER A 168 2.79 14.39 2.79
C SER A 168 3.82 13.83 1.80
N ALA A 169 4.95 14.53 1.65
CA ALA A 169 6.06 14.10 0.80
C ALA A 169 6.67 12.75 1.25
N GLY A 170 6.44 12.33 2.49
CA GLY A 170 6.89 11.04 3.02
C GLY A 170 6.05 9.85 2.54
N CYS A 171 4.85 10.08 2.01
CA CYS A 171 3.98 9.02 1.53
C CYS A 171 4.07 8.86 0.01
N ARG A 172 4.20 7.60 -0.42
CA ARG A 172 4.15 7.22 -1.84
C ARG A 172 2.81 7.64 -2.45
N SER A 173 2.78 7.81 -3.77
CA SER A 173 1.54 8.11 -4.52
C SER A 173 0.45 7.05 -4.29
N VAL A 174 0.86 5.82 -4.00
CA VAL A 174 -0.02 4.68 -3.70
C VAL A 174 0.49 4.01 -2.43
N VAL A 175 -0.44 3.64 -1.54
CA VAL A 175 -0.19 2.74 -0.40
C VAL A 175 -0.89 1.40 -0.65
N ALA A 176 -0.15 0.29 -0.57
CA ALA A 176 -0.66 -1.05 -0.91
C ALA A 176 -0.09 -2.17 -0.04
N MET A 177 -0.60 -3.39 -0.25
CA MET A 177 -0.19 -4.60 0.48
C MET A 177 1.32 -4.83 0.42
N GLY A 178 1.89 -5.18 1.57
CA GLY A 178 3.32 -5.43 1.77
C GLY A 178 4.11 -4.20 2.23
N GLU A 179 3.50 -3.02 2.28
CA GLU A 179 4.11 -1.83 2.88
C GLU A 179 4.02 -1.86 4.41
N HIS A 180 5.05 -1.29 5.07
CA HIS A 180 5.06 -1.04 6.51
C HIS A 180 5.69 0.33 6.79
N ASP A 181 4.86 1.32 7.12
CA ASP A 181 5.30 2.69 7.44
C ASP A 181 4.19 3.53 8.10
N THR A 182 4.48 4.80 8.36
CA THR A 182 3.54 5.78 8.93
C THR A 182 2.34 6.06 8.02
N CYS A 183 2.45 5.85 6.72
CA CYS A 183 1.35 6.04 5.78
C CYS A 183 0.36 4.87 5.89
N VAL A 184 0.85 3.65 6.07
CA VAL A 184 0.00 2.49 6.38
C VAL A 184 -0.71 2.67 7.72
N HIS A 185 0.00 3.12 8.75
CA HIS A 185 -0.59 3.45 10.05
C HIS A 185 -1.77 4.40 9.90
N GLU A 186 -1.58 5.49 9.15
CA GLU A 186 -2.64 6.47 8.90
C GLU A 186 -3.83 5.87 8.14
N VAL A 187 -3.59 5.03 7.13
CA VAL A 187 -4.69 4.31 6.43
C VAL A 187 -5.49 3.47 7.42
N GLN A 188 -4.82 2.70 8.26
CA GLN A 188 -5.48 1.84 9.25
C GLN A 188 -6.26 2.66 10.28
N GLN A 189 -5.69 3.77 10.76
CA GLN A 189 -6.37 4.67 11.68
C GLN A 189 -7.64 5.27 11.05
N LEU A 190 -7.57 5.79 9.82
CA LEU A 190 -8.72 6.35 9.12
C LEU A 190 -9.81 5.31 8.80
N LEU A 191 -9.43 4.04 8.63
CA LEU A 191 -10.37 2.92 8.50
C LEU A 191 -10.99 2.53 9.84
N HIS A 192 -10.18 2.47 10.90
CA HIS A 192 -10.62 2.22 12.26
C HIS A 192 -11.69 3.24 12.68
N ASP A 193 -11.44 4.53 12.43
CA ASP A 193 -12.36 5.64 12.73
C ASP A 193 -13.68 5.54 11.94
N ARG A 194 -13.68 4.82 10.82
CA ARG A 194 -14.88 4.51 10.02
C ARG A 194 -15.60 3.24 10.45
N GLY A 195 -15.13 2.62 11.52
CA GLY A 195 -15.70 1.43 12.12
C GLY A 195 -15.36 0.16 11.34
N ALA A 196 -14.18 0.06 10.74
CA ALA A 196 -13.77 -1.12 9.96
C ALA A 196 -13.47 -2.37 10.80
N ASP A 197 -13.37 -2.26 12.13
CA ASP A 197 -12.80 -3.28 13.02
C ASP A 197 -11.46 -3.84 12.49
N ILE A 198 -10.38 -3.13 12.84
CA ILE A 198 -9.01 -3.37 12.39
C ILE A 198 -8.02 -2.91 13.45
N GLY A 199 -6.90 -3.63 13.56
CA GLY A 199 -5.74 -3.21 14.34
C GLY A 199 -4.88 -2.19 13.59
N VAL A 200 -4.24 -1.28 14.31
CA VAL A 200 -3.35 -0.25 13.75
C VAL A 200 -1.92 -0.61 14.11
N ASP A 201 -1.29 -1.44 13.29
CA ASP A 201 0.05 -2.00 13.48
C ASP A 201 1.09 -1.45 12.50
N SER A 202 0.66 -0.59 11.56
CA SER A 202 1.46 -0.06 10.45
C SER A 202 1.82 -1.08 9.38
N ASP A 203 1.24 -2.30 9.41
CA ASP A 203 1.45 -3.36 8.41
C ASP A 203 0.29 -3.44 7.42
N PHE A 204 0.59 -3.30 6.12
CA PHE A 204 -0.44 -3.49 5.09
C PHE A 204 -0.56 -4.98 4.76
N GLY A 205 -1.15 -5.72 5.70
CA GLY A 205 -1.44 -7.14 5.57
C GLY A 205 -2.81 -7.46 4.95
N PRO A 206 -3.22 -8.73 4.98
CA PRO A 206 -4.51 -9.18 4.44
C PRO A 206 -5.73 -8.54 5.10
N GLN A 207 -5.67 -8.19 6.39
CA GLN A 207 -6.77 -7.48 7.06
C GLN A 207 -6.91 -6.06 6.51
N THR A 208 -5.81 -5.30 6.43
CA THR A 208 -5.77 -3.96 5.84
C THR A 208 -6.30 -3.97 4.40
N LEU A 209 -5.91 -4.94 3.58
CA LEU A 209 -6.44 -5.11 2.22
C LEU A 209 -7.96 -5.29 2.19
N ARG A 210 -8.51 -6.15 3.05
CA ARG A 210 -9.96 -6.37 3.14
C ARG A 210 -10.68 -5.08 3.54
N ARG A 211 -10.16 -4.34 4.51
CA ARG A 211 -10.78 -3.09 4.99
C ARG A 211 -10.71 -1.97 3.97
N VAL A 212 -9.57 -1.80 3.28
CA VAL A 212 -9.47 -0.85 2.16
C VAL A 212 -10.47 -1.21 1.07
N THR A 213 -10.54 -2.49 0.69
CA THR A 213 -11.48 -2.96 -0.34
C THR A 213 -12.93 -2.70 0.07
N ALA A 214 -13.30 -3.01 1.31
CA ALA A 214 -14.63 -2.72 1.84
C ALA A 214 -14.91 -1.22 1.83
N PHE A 215 -13.99 -0.40 2.33
CA PHE A 215 -14.13 1.06 2.33
C PHE A 215 -14.36 1.61 0.93
N GLN A 216 -13.62 1.13 -0.07
CA GLN A 216 -13.80 1.52 -1.47
C GLN A 216 -15.22 1.19 -1.97
N VAL A 217 -15.75 0.00 -1.65
CA VAL A 217 -17.17 -0.35 -1.95
C VAL A 217 -18.12 0.66 -1.29
N PHE A 218 -17.91 0.99 -0.02
CA PHE A 218 -18.79 1.91 0.70
C PHE A 218 -18.67 3.37 0.22
N ALA A 219 -17.50 3.75 -0.30
CA ALA A 219 -17.21 5.07 -0.85
C ALA A 219 -17.59 5.21 -2.34
N GLY A 220 -18.02 4.12 -3.01
CA GLY A 220 -18.35 4.14 -4.43
C GLY A 220 -17.12 4.19 -5.36
N LEU A 221 -15.98 3.73 -4.86
CA LEU A 221 -14.72 3.64 -5.59
C LEU A 221 -14.50 2.23 -6.15
N PRO A 222 -13.61 2.06 -7.16
CA PRO A 222 -13.18 0.74 -7.60
C PRO A 222 -12.58 -0.06 -6.41
N PRO A 223 -13.12 -1.24 -6.07
CA PRO A 223 -12.66 -2.02 -4.92
C PRO A 223 -11.41 -2.84 -5.29
N ASN A 224 -10.30 -2.16 -5.56
CA ASN A 224 -9.03 -2.78 -5.98
C ASN A 224 -8.07 -3.06 -4.80
N GLY A 225 -8.38 -2.55 -3.60
CA GLY A 225 -7.55 -2.72 -2.41
C GLY A 225 -6.29 -1.84 -2.39
N ILE A 226 -6.19 -0.90 -3.32
CA ILE A 226 -5.05 0.02 -3.49
C ILE A 226 -5.45 1.40 -3.00
N VAL A 227 -4.66 2.01 -2.11
CA VAL A 227 -4.92 3.36 -1.59
C VAL A 227 -4.23 4.40 -2.48
N ASP A 228 -4.87 4.69 -3.62
CA ASP A 228 -4.51 5.77 -4.53
C ASP A 228 -5.05 7.14 -4.09
N ASP A 229 -4.76 8.21 -4.82
CA ASP A 229 -5.23 9.57 -4.49
C ASP A 229 -6.74 9.69 -4.32
N ALA A 230 -7.53 8.94 -5.09
CA ALA A 230 -8.99 8.93 -4.96
C ALA A 230 -9.40 8.31 -3.61
N THR A 231 -8.77 7.19 -3.25
CA THR A 231 -8.99 6.50 -1.98
C THR A 231 -8.51 7.35 -0.80
N LYS A 232 -7.32 7.97 -0.88
CA LYS A 232 -6.80 8.91 0.13
C LYS A 232 -7.76 10.07 0.36
N LYS A 233 -8.24 10.71 -0.71
CA LYS A 233 -9.23 11.80 -0.61
C LYS A 233 -10.50 11.33 0.08
N ALA A 234 -11.01 10.14 -0.26
CA ALA A 234 -12.18 9.59 0.40
C ALA A 234 -11.95 9.27 1.89
N LEU A 235 -10.76 8.76 2.25
CA LEU A 235 -10.36 8.49 3.64
C LEU A 235 -10.25 9.77 4.49
N TYR A 236 -10.02 10.95 3.91
CA TYR A 236 -10.10 12.20 4.67
C TYR A 236 -11.47 12.87 4.61
N SER A 237 -12.10 12.90 3.44
CA SER A 237 -13.28 13.76 3.20
C SER A 237 -14.63 13.11 3.52
N SER A 238 -14.66 11.82 3.82
CA SER A 238 -15.92 11.05 3.96
C SER A 238 -16.19 10.53 5.39
N PRO A 239 -16.41 11.40 6.39
CA PRO A 239 -16.84 10.96 7.73
C PRO A 239 -18.24 10.30 7.70
N LYS A 240 -18.99 10.49 6.60
CA LYS A 240 -20.28 9.84 6.34
C LYS A 240 -20.16 8.38 5.89
N VAL A 241 -19.01 7.95 5.37
CA VAL A 241 -18.80 6.57 4.95
C VAL A 241 -18.46 5.75 6.19
N ARG A 242 -19.47 5.09 6.75
CA ARG A 242 -19.33 4.18 7.90
C ARG A 242 -19.59 2.75 7.47
N MET A 243 -18.78 1.82 7.98
CA MET A 243 -18.84 0.41 7.60
C MET A 243 -19.76 -0.45 8.48
N ASN A 244 -20.37 0.14 9.53
CA ASN A 244 -21.40 -0.45 10.41
C ASN A 244 -21.22 -1.95 10.70
N VAL A 245 -20.01 -2.32 11.12
CA VAL A 245 -19.63 -3.71 11.32
C VAL A 245 -20.41 -4.26 12.51
N TRP A 246 -21.16 -5.34 12.28
CA TRP A 246 -21.81 -6.06 13.37
C TRP A 246 -20.77 -6.90 14.10
N SER A 247 -20.88 -6.98 15.43
CA SER A 247 -20.06 -7.90 16.20
C SER A 247 -20.33 -9.36 15.79
N PRO A 248 -19.35 -10.26 15.92
CA PRO A 248 -19.52 -11.69 15.66
C PRO A 248 -20.74 -12.28 16.39
N GLU A 249 -21.02 -11.83 17.61
CA GLU A 249 -22.19 -12.32 18.37
C GLU A 249 -23.52 -11.86 17.76
N LYS A 250 -23.60 -10.63 17.28
CA LYS A 250 -24.81 -10.14 16.60
C LYS A 250 -25.03 -10.86 15.27
N VAL A 251 -23.96 -11.12 14.52
CA VAL A 251 -24.01 -11.95 13.29
C VAL A 251 -24.52 -13.35 13.63
N ARG A 252 -23.95 -14.00 14.64
CA ARG A 252 -24.36 -15.33 15.13
C ARG A 252 -25.83 -15.37 15.52
N GLN A 253 -26.32 -14.41 16.30
CA GLN A 253 -27.73 -14.32 16.69
C GLN A 253 -28.65 -14.16 15.48
N ARG A 254 -28.25 -13.34 14.50
CA ARG A 254 -29.02 -13.15 13.27
C ARG A 254 -29.10 -14.43 12.45
N ILE A 255 -27.98 -15.15 12.29
CA ILE A 255 -27.95 -16.42 11.56
C ILE A 255 -28.93 -17.42 12.19
N ARG A 256 -28.88 -17.60 13.51
CA ARG A 256 -29.80 -18.52 14.24
C ARG A 256 -31.28 -18.17 14.07
N THR A 257 -31.57 -16.87 13.92
CA THR A 257 -32.95 -16.39 13.70
C THR A 257 -33.43 -16.69 12.28
N VAL A 258 -32.53 -16.61 11.30
CA VAL A 258 -32.84 -16.78 9.87
C VAL A 258 -32.86 -18.27 9.47
N PHE A 259 -31.91 -19.08 9.97
CA PHE A 259 -31.80 -20.51 9.69
C PHE A 259 -32.41 -21.32 10.84
N LYS A 260 -33.73 -21.51 10.85
CA LYS A 260 -34.43 -22.17 11.96
C LYS A 260 -34.20 -23.68 11.99
N GLU A 261 -34.01 -24.28 10.82
CA GLU A 261 -33.91 -25.73 10.66
C GLU A 261 -32.48 -26.26 10.83
N ALA A 262 -31.47 -25.44 10.54
CA ALA A 262 -30.06 -25.78 10.70
C ALA A 262 -29.23 -24.65 11.34
N PRO A 263 -29.64 -24.07 12.48
CA PRO A 263 -29.04 -22.85 13.04
C PRO A 263 -27.57 -23.03 13.43
N ALA A 264 -27.23 -24.17 14.05
CA ALA A 264 -25.86 -24.45 14.49
C ALA A 264 -24.91 -24.65 13.29
N LYS A 265 -25.34 -25.45 12.29
CA LYS A 265 -24.56 -25.70 11.07
C LYS A 265 -24.36 -24.42 10.26
N ALA A 266 -25.40 -23.58 10.12
CA ALA A 266 -25.28 -22.29 9.44
C ALA A 266 -24.28 -21.35 10.12
N VAL A 267 -24.27 -21.29 11.46
CA VAL A 267 -23.27 -20.51 12.21
C VAL A 267 -21.86 -21.08 11.99
N ALA A 268 -21.68 -22.40 12.07
CA ALA A 268 -20.37 -23.04 11.86
C ALA A 268 -19.82 -22.77 10.45
N ILE A 269 -20.69 -22.78 9.44
CA ILE A 269 -20.31 -22.46 8.06
C ILE A 269 -19.90 -20.99 7.95
N ALA A 270 -20.69 -20.05 8.46
CA ALA A 270 -20.34 -18.64 8.41
C ALA A 270 -19.04 -18.31 9.17
N ASP A 271 -18.81 -18.98 10.30
CA ASP A 271 -17.58 -18.85 11.09
C ASP A 271 -16.37 -19.39 10.33
N CYS A 272 -16.48 -20.56 9.71
CA CYS A 272 -15.44 -21.11 8.83
C CYS A 272 -15.15 -20.22 7.60
N GLN A 273 -16.18 -19.60 7.03
CA GLN A 273 -16.06 -18.79 5.81
C GLN A 273 -15.44 -17.40 6.06
N SER A 274 -15.75 -16.79 7.20
CA SER A 274 -15.45 -15.37 7.42
C SER A 274 -15.02 -15.01 8.83
N PHE A 275 -14.96 -15.96 9.77
CA PHE A 275 -14.86 -15.68 11.21
C PHE A 275 -16.00 -14.77 11.71
N LEU A 276 -17.17 -14.89 11.06
CA LEU A 276 -18.35 -14.03 11.27
C LEU A 276 -18.11 -12.54 11.02
N ASP A 277 -17.08 -12.19 10.25
CA ASP A 277 -16.74 -10.82 9.88
C ASP A 277 -17.53 -10.37 8.62
N PRO A 278 -18.43 -9.38 8.73
CA PRO A 278 -19.17 -8.84 7.57
C PRO A 278 -18.28 -8.23 6.49
N LEU A 279 -17.07 -7.78 6.82
CA LEU A 279 -16.12 -7.18 5.90
C LEU A 279 -15.06 -8.18 5.39
N HIS A 280 -15.30 -9.49 5.57
CA HIS A 280 -14.41 -10.50 5.03
C HIS A 280 -14.57 -10.58 3.50
N ILE A 281 -13.50 -10.26 2.77
CA ILE A 281 -13.47 -10.30 1.30
C ILE A 281 -12.31 -11.20 0.89
N LEU A 282 -12.60 -12.19 0.04
CA LEU A 282 -11.56 -13.07 -0.53
C LEU A 282 -11.50 -12.90 -2.04
N PRO A 283 -10.35 -12.49 -2.60
CA PRO A 283 -10.14 -12.49 -4.03
C PRO A 283 -9.92 -13.92 -4.53
N ASN A 284 -10.48 -14.23 -5.70
CA ASN A 284 -10.26 -15.47 -6.43
C ASN A 284 -9.20 -15.26 -7.53
N THR A 285 -8.53 -16.33 -7.93
CA THR A 285 -7.48 -16.31 -8.97
C THR A 285 -8.00 -15.87 -10.35
N ASN A 286 -9.30 -16.04 -10.61
CA ASN A 286 -9.97 -15.63 -11.84
C ASN A 286 -10.42 -14.15 -11.84
N GLY A 287 -10.04 -13.36 -10.83
CA GLY A 287 -10.40 -11.95 -10.71
C GLY A 287 -11.78 -11.67 -10.13
N THR A 288 -12.59 -12.71 -9.84
CA THR A 288 -13.82 -12.57 -9.06
C THR A 288 -13.52 -12.51 -7.56
N ARG A 289 -14.53 -12.24 -6.75
CA ARG A 289 -14.44 -12.20 -5.28
C ARG A 289 -15.58 -12.94 -4.61
N ASN A 290 -15.35 -13.25 -3.34
CA ASN A 290 -16.35 -13.70 -2.39
C ASN A 290 -16.54 -12.64 -1.30
N TRP A 291 -17.79 -12.44 -0.88
CA TRP A 291 -18.17 -11.28 -0.08
C TRP A 291 -18.88 -11.66 1.22
N GLY A 292 -18.41 -11.05 2.31
CA GLY A 292 -19.09 -10.98 3.61
C GLY A 292 -19.22 -12.31 4.35
N VAL A 293 -20.20 -12.37 5.24
CA VAL A 293 -20.37 -13.43 6.25
C VAL A 293 -20.39 -14.84 5.65
N PHE A 294 -21.14 -15.03 4.57
CA PHE A 294 -21.24 -16.31 3.87
C PHE A 294 -20.43 -16.32 2.57
N GLN A 295 -19.43 -15.46 2.39
CA GLN A 295 -18.54 -15.50 1.22
C GLN A 295 -19.30 -15.68 -0.11
N ILE A 296 -20.37 -14.91 -0.32
CA ILE A 296 -21.20 -15.00 -1.52
C ILE A 296 -20.35 -14.58 -2.72
N SER A 297 -20.22 -15.45 -3.72
CA SER A 297 -19.39 -15.18 -4.90
C SER A 297 -20.02 -14.13 -5.82
N ASP A 298 -19.21 -13.44 -6.62
CA ASP A 298 -19.71 -12.51 -7.65
C ASP A 298 -20.75 -13.16 -8.59
N ALA A 299 -20.58 -14.45 -8.90
CA ALA A 299 -21.53 -15.19 -9.73
C ALA A 299 -22.90 -15.31 -9.05
N ARG A 300 -22.93 -15.79 -7.81
CA ARG A 300 -24.17 -15.89 -7.02
C ARG A 300 -24.77 -14.52 -6.72
N LEU A 301 -23.93 -13.52 -6.51
CA LEU A 301 -24.37 -12.15 -6.28
C LEU A 301 -25.16 -11.61 -7.48
N ARG A 302 -24.69 -11.86 -8.71
CA ARG A 302 -25.43 -11.52 -9.94
C ARG A 302 -26.75 -12.28 -10.06
N GLU A 303 -26.75 -13.58 -9.80
CA GLU A 303 -27.98 -14.40 -9.83
C GLU A 303 -29.03 -13.90 -8.82
N LEU A 304 -28.59 -13.40 -7.67
CA LEU A 304 -29.45 -12.87 -6.62
C LEU A 304 -29.85 -11.40 -6.83
N GLY A 305 -29.38 -10.75 -7.91
CA GLY A 305 -29.61 -9.33 -8.19
C GLY A 305 -28.98 -8.40 -7.14
N GLY A 306 -27.91 -8.84 -6.48
CA GLY A 306 -27.23 -8.08 -5.45
C GLY A 306 -26.04 -7.28 -5.96
N THR A 307 -25.47 -6.47 -5.07
CA THR A 307 -24.29 -5.64 -5.30
C THR A 307 -23.23 -5.91 -4.24
N PRO A 308 -21.94 -5.62 -4.48
CA PRO A 308 -20.91 -5.78 -3.45
C PRO A 308 -21.24 -5.04 -2.15
N ARG A 309 -21.85 -3.85 -2.25
CA ARG A 309 -22.28 -3.08 -1.09
C ARG A 309 -23.35 -3.83 -0.27
N GLN A 310 -24.33 -4.44 -0.93
CA GLN A 310 -25.33 -5.26 -0.26
C GLN A 310 -24.71 -6.54 0.31
N ALA A 311 -23.74 -7.14 -0.38
CA ALA A 311 -23.06 -8.33 0.13
C ALA A 311 -22.22 -8.05 1.40
N LEU A 312 -21.77 -6.83 1.61
CA LEU A 312 -21.11 -6.38 2.86
C LEU A 312 -22.10 -5.95 3.95
N ASP A 313 -23.40 -5.83 3.64
CA ASP A 313 -24.44 -5.70 4.66
C ASP A 313 -24.72 -7.09 5.28
N PRO A 314 -24.46 -7.31 6.57
CA PRO A 314 -24.60 -8.63 7.16
C PRO A 314 -26.05 -9.14 7.16
N ALA A 315 -27.05 -8.27 7.27
CA ALA A 315 -28.46 -8.68 7.23
C ALA A 315 -28.84 -9.19 5.84
N TRP A 316 -28.42 -8.46 4.80
CA TRP A 316 -28.64 -8.87 3.42
C TRP A 316 -27.86 -10.15 3.09
N ASN A 317 -26.58 -10.23 3.46
CA ASN A 317 -25.72 -11.38 3.19
C ASN A 317 -26.29 -12.67 3.81
N ILE A 318 -26.72 -12.63 5.08
CA ILE A 318 -27.34 -13.77 5.77
C ILE A 318 -28.66 -14.17 5.08
N THR A 319 -29.47 -13.20 4.65
CA THR A 319 -30.72 -13.47 3.94
C THR A 319 -30.47 -14.06 2.55
N ALA A 320 -29.44 -13.59 1.85
CA ALA A 320 -28.99 -14.10 0.56
C ALA A 320 -28.52 -15.56 0.69
N ALA A 321 -27.71 -15.85 1.71
CA ALA A 321 -27.30 -17.22 2.01
C ALA A 321 -28.49 -18.14 2.30
N LYS A 322 -29.50 -17.66 3.04
CA LYS A 322 -30.73 -18.42 3.29
C LYS A 322 -31.50 -18.73 2.00
N ARG A 323 -31.55 -17.80 1.05
CA ARG A 323 -32.19 -18.02 -0.26
C ARG A 323 -31.46 -19.07 -1.10
N LEU A 324 -30.13 -19.12 -1.01
CA LEU A 324 -29.34 -20.16 -1.66
C LEU A 324 -29.64 -21.53 -1.03
N TRP A 325 -29.55 -21.60 0.30
CA TRP A 325 -29.88 -22.80 1.07
C TRP A 325 -31.32 -23.29 0.85
N ASP A 326 -32.31 -22.39 0.70
CA ASP A 326 -33.71 -22.76 0.50
C ASP A 326 -34.00 -23.50 -0.82
N LYS A 327 -33.12 -23.41 -1.82
CA LYS A 327 -33.31 -24.10 -3.11
C LYS A 327 -33.24 -25.61 -2.96
N ASP A 328 -32.21 -26.09 -2.26
CA ASP A 328 -31.87 -27.51 -2.17
C ASP A 328 -31.89 -28.03 -0.73
N ARG A 329 -32.12 -27.14 0.24
CA ARG A 329 -32.16 -27.42 1.68
C ARG A 329 -30.83 -27.95 2.23
N ASP A 330 -29.72 -27.58 1.61
CA ASP A 330 -28.36 -27.97 1.95
C ASP A 330 -27.38 -26.80 1.82
N PHE A 331 -26.11 -27.03 2.19
CA PHE A 331 -25.07 -26.00 2.13
C PHE A 331 -24.07 -26.24 0.99
N HIS A 332 -24.50 -26.79 -0.14
CA HIS A 332 -23.62 -27.15 -1.26
C HIS A 332 -22.84 -25.97 -1.86
N ASP A 333 -23.33 -24.73 -1.69
CA ASP A 333 -22.62 -23.50 -2.07
C ASP A 333 -21.36 -23.25 -1.20
N TRP A 334 -21.19 -23.98 -0.09
CA TRP A 334 -20.06 -23.87 0.85
C TRP A 334 -19.43 -25.24 1.19
N PRO A 335 -18.98 -26.02 0.18
CA PRO A 335 -18.72 -27.45 0.35
C PRO A 335 -17.55 -27.76 1.30
N ASN A 336 -16.54 -26.89 1.39
CA ASN A 336 -15.41 -27.09 2.30
C ASN A 336 -15.79 -26.86 3.76
N CYS A 337 -16.54 -25.79 4.04
CA CYS A 337 -17.00 -25.49 5.39
C CYS A 337 -18.14 -26.40 5.83
N GLU A 338 -18.99 -26.85 4.91
CA GLU A 338 -19.98 -27.88 5.19
C GLU A 338 -19.31 -29.17 5.67
N ARG A 339 -18.31 -29.67 4.93
CA ARG A 339 -17.55 -30.87 5.33
C ARG A 339 -16.90 -30.71 6.70
N ALA A 340 -16.33 -29.54 6.99
CA ALA A 340 -15.72 -29.26 8.29
C ALA A 340 -16.75 -29.22 9.43
N ALA A 341 -17.93 -28.63 9.18
CA ALA A 341 -19.03 -28.60 10.15
C ALA A 341 -19.56 -30.02 10.44
N ASP A 342 -19.68 -30.87 9.42
CA ASP A 342 -20.15 -32.25 9.58
C ASP A 342 -19.12 -33.14 10.30
N ALA A 343 -17.82 -32.81 10.22
CA ALA A 343 -16.75 -33.52 10.92
C ALA A 343 -16.64 -33.15 12.41
N THR A 344 -17.30 -32.09 12.88
CA THR A 344 -17.22 -31.64 14.28
C THR A 344 -18.25 -32.41 15.13
N PRO A 345 -17.84 -33.24 16.11
CA PRO A 345 -18.78 -33.98 16.94
C PRO A 345 -19.65 -32.99 17.75
N SER A 346 -20.95 -33.25 17.84
CA SER A 346 -21.81 -32.50 18.77
C SER A 346 -21.28 -32.70 20.20
N PRO A 347 -21.10 -31.63 20.99
CA PRO A 347 -20.70 -31.79 22.39
C PRO A 347 -21.77 -32.65 23.08
N THR A 348 -21.32 -33.78 23.62
CA THR A 348 -22.16 -34.71 24.38
C THR A 348 -22.84 -33.92 25.49
N ARG A 349 -24.18 -33.86 25.45
CA ARG A 349 -24.97 -33.38 26.59
C ARG A 349 -24.67 -34.32 27.75
N THR A 350 -23.87 -33.85 28.72
CA THR A 350 -23.68 -34.57 29.98
C THR A 350 -25.04 -34.67 30.67
N PRO A 351 -25.44 -35.86 31.16
CA PRO A 351 -26.79 -36.12 31.70
C PRO A 351 -27.15 -35.27 32.91
#